data_AF-A0A6B3IDK6-F1
#
_entry.id   AF-A0A6B3IDK6-F1
#
_cell.length_a   1.000
_cell.length_b   1.000
_cell.length_c   1.000
_cell.angle_alpha   90.00
_cell.angle_beta   90.00
_cell.angle_gamma   90.00
#
_symmetry.space_group_name_H-M   'P 1'
#
loop_
_entity.id
_entity.type
_entity.pdbx_description
1 polymer ?
#
loop_
_entity_poly.entity_id
_entity_poly.type
_entity_poly.pdbx_seq_one_letter_code
_entity_poly.pdbx_strand_id
1 'polypeptide(L)' 'RRYNIPIHVRSSFSGLRGTWVSNEPQGDQKVEHAIISGVAHDVSEAKVTVVGVPDKPGEAAAIFRAIANA' A
#
# COMPACT_ATOMS: atom_id res chain seq x y z
N ARG A 1 7.75 6.31 -7.08
CA ARG A 1 6.77 7.43 -7.28
C ARG A 1 7.38 8.82 -7.12
N ARG A 2 8.19 9.11 -6.10
CA ARG A 2 8.75 10.46 -5.83
C ARG A 2 9.44 11.15 -7.03
N TYR A 3 10.04 10.37 -7.93
CA TYR A 3 10.77 10.87 -9.11
C TYR A 3 10.10 10.50 -10.45
N ASN A 4 8.87 9.99 -10.42
CA ASN A 4 8.10 9.56 -11.59
C ASN A 4 8.83 8.59 -12.56
N ILE A 5 9.78 7.79 -12.07
CA ILE A 5 10.50 6.80 -12.87
C ILE A 5 9.64 5.54 -13.01
N PRO A 6 9.32 5.07 -14.23
CA PRO A 6 8.60 3.82 -14.44
C PRO A 6 9.48 2.61 -14.10
N ILE A 7 8.91 1.64 -13.39
CA ILE A 7 9.62 0.42 -12.95
C ILE A 7 9.04 -0.78 -13.68
N HIS A 8 9.91 -1.67 -14.18
CA HIS A 8 9.50 -2.91 -14.82
C HIS A 8 9.86 -4.12 -13.96
N VAL A 9 8.84 -4.79 -13.41
CA VAL A 9 9.02 -6.02 -12.63
C VAL A 9 9.02 -7.21 -13.58
N ARG A 10 10.15 -7.93 -13.66
CA ARG A 10 10.33 -9.12 -14.51
C ARG A 10 10.90 -10.28 -13.71
N SER A 11 10.62 -11.50 -14.19
CA SER A 11 11.26 -12.71 -13.69
C SER A 11 12.60 -12.92 -14.38
N SER A 12 13.64 -13.29 -13.62
CA SER A 12 14.92 -13.74 -14.18
C SER A 12 14.86 -15.15 -14.77
N PHE A 13 13.81 -15.91 -14.44
CA PHE A 13 13.64 -17.31 -14.86
C PHE A 13 12.71 -17.46 -16.08
N SER A 14 12.13 -16.38 -16.60
CA SER A 14 11.29 -16.44 -17.79
C SER A 14 11.41 -15.21 -18.68
N GLY A 15 11.26 -15.40 -19.99
CA GLY A 15 11.23 -14.31 -20.97
C GLY A 15 9.92 -13.52 -20.99
N LEU A 16 8.98 -13.79 -20.07
CA LEU A 16 7.66 -13.17 -20.08
C LEU A 16 7.71 -11.66 -19.83
N ARG A 17 6.64 -10.98 -20.25
CA ARG A 17 6.55 -9.52 -20.22
C ARG A 17 6.63 -8.94 -18.81
N GLY A 18 6.09 -9.59 -17.78
CA GLY A 18 6.05 -9.03 -16.42
C GLY A 18 5.11 -7.82 -16.29
N THR A 19 5.29 -7.02 -15.24
CA THR A 19 4.36 -5.93 -14.86
C THR A 19 5.06 -4.58 -14.82
N TRP A 20 4.48 -3.57 -15.47
CA TRP A 20 4.94 -2.18 -15.40
C TRP A 20 4.26 -1.46 -14.23
N VAL A 21 5.07 -0.78 -13.42
CA VAL A 21 4.62 0.06 -12.30
C VAL A 21 4.94 1.50 -12.66
N SER A 22 3.92 2.27 -13.03
CA SER A 22 4.04 3.68 -13.38
C SER A 22 2.84 4.47 -12.85
N ASN A 23 2.97 5.79 -12.82
CA ASN A 23 1.86 6.68 -12.43
C ASN A 23 0.94 7.00 -13.60
N GLU A 24 1.36 6.69 -14.83
CA GLU A 24 0.56 6.92 -16.03
C GLU A 24 -0.28 5.67 -16.32
N PRO A 25 -1.56 5.83 -16.71
CA PRO A 25 -2.38 4.71 -17.15
C PRO A 25 -1.73 4.07 -18.39
N GLN A 26 -1.72 2.75 -18.44
CA GLN A 26 -1.12 2.02 -19.54
C GLN A 26 -2.08 2.01 -20.74
N GLY A 27 -1.80 2.82 -21.77
CA GLY A 27 -2.50 2.83 -23.06
C GLY A 27 -3.30 4.12 -23.32
N ASP A 28 -3.42 4.48 -24.60
CA ASP A 28 -4.03 5.72 -25.12
C ASP A 28 -5.58 5.70 -25.13
N GLN A 29 -6.20 4.84 -24.34
CA GLN A 29 -7.63 4.60 -24.45
C GLN A 29 -8.31 4.82 -23.11
N LYS A 30 -9.45 5.52 -23.16
CA LYS A 30 -10.52 5.52 -22.17
C LYS A 30 -11.08 4.10 -22.00
N VAL A 31 -10.24 3.14 -21.64
CA VAL A 31 -10.67 1.80 -21.25
C VAL A 31 -11.10 1.88 -19.80
N GLU A 32 -12.34 1.48 -19.55
CA GLU A 32 -12.94 1.37 -18.23
C GLU A 32 -11.96 0.73 -17.23
N HIS A 33 -11.55 1.52 -16.24
CA HIS A 33 -10.64 1.08 -15.19
C HIS A 33 -11.17 -0.23 -14.59
N ALA A 34 -10.33 -1.26 -14.53
CA ALA A 34 -10.65 -2.43 -13.73
C ALA A 34 -10.95 -1.97 -12.29
N ILE A 35 -12.18 -2.20 -11.83
CA ILE A 35 -12.61 -1.81 -10.48
C ILE A 35 -11.73 -2.50 -9.43
N ILE A 36 -11.19 -3.68 -9.76
CA ILE A 36 -10.32 -4.47 -8.90
C ILE A 36 -9.00 -4.74 -9.63
N SER A 37 -7.89 -4.31 -9.03
CA SER A 37 -6.53 -4.49 -9.56
C SER A 37 -5.82 -5.74 -9.03
N GLY A 38 -6.33 -6.34 -7.95
CA GLY A 38 -5.81 -7.55 -7.35
C GLY A 38 -6.39 -7.79 -5.96
N VAL A 39 -6.09 -8.97 -5.40
CA VAL A 39 -6.39 -9.34 -4.01
C VAL A 39 -5.06 -9.68 -3.34
N ALA A 40 -4.79 -9.07 -2.20
CA ALA A 40 -3.62 -9.35 -1.36
C ALA A 40 -4.10 -9.82 0.02
N HIS A 41 -3.35 -10.72 0.65
CA HIS A 41 -3.68 -11.30 1.95
C HIS A 41 -2.42 -11.40 2.80
N ASP A 42 -2.53 -11.05 4.08
CA ASP A 42 -1.48 -11.18 5.07
C ASP A 42 -2.06 -11.81 6.35
N VAL A 43 -1.44 -12.90 6.81
CA VAL A 43 -1.83 -13.65 8.02
C VAL A 43 -0.91 -13.37 9.20
N SER A 44 0.11 -12.53 9.01
CA SER A 44 1.11 -12.21 10.03
C SER A 44 0.67 -11.08 10.98
N GLU A 45 -0.52 -10.54 10.78
CA GLU A 45 -1.05 -9.41 11.56
C GLU A 45 -1.85 -9.85 12.79
N ALA A 46 -1.83 -9.00 13.82
CA ALA A 46 -2.67 -9.13 15.02
C ALA A 46 -3.40 -7.81 15.29
N LYS A 47 -4.64 -7.88 15.79
CA LYS A 47 -5.47 -6.71 16.11
C LYS A 47 -5.43 -6.38 17.60
N VAL A 48 -5.12 -5.12 17.92
CA VAL A 48 -5.21 -4.56 19.28
C VAL A 48 -6.17 -3.37 19.29
N THR A 49 -7.07 -3.31 20.27
CA THR A 49 -8.02 -2.20 20.45
C THR A 49 -7.83 -1.58 21.84
N VAL A 50 -7.61 -0.27 21.90
CA VAL A 50 -7.60 0.50 23.15
C VAL A 50 -8.97 1.13 23.34
N VAL A 51 -9.66 0.78 24.43
CA VAL A 51 -11.02 1.26 24.72
C VAL A 51 -11.01 2.35 25.80
N GLY A 52 -12.03 3.21 25.81
CA GLY A 52 -12.18 4.24 26.83
C GLY A 52 -11.16 5.39 26.73
N VAL A 53 -10.58 5.60 25.55
CA VAL A 53 -9.67 6.72 25.30
C VAL A 53 -10.45 8.04 25.38
N PRO A 54 -10.04 9.02 26.21
CA PRO A 54 -10.69 10.32 26.27
C PRO A 54 -10.62 11.06 24.93
N ASP A 55 -11.72 11.70 24.51
CA ASP A 55 -11.75 12.51 23.28
C ASP A 55 -11.20 13.91 23.54
N LYS A 56 -9.87 14.01 23.57
CA LYS A 56 -9.16 15.30 23.67
C LYS A 56 -7.87 15.27 22.86
N PRO A 57 -7.38 16.44 22.40
CA PRO A 57 -6.14 16.51 21.65
C PRO A 57 -4.95 15.87 22.39
N GLY A 58 -4.20 15.03 21.68
CA GLY A 58 -2.94 14.44 22.17
C GLY A 58 -3.02 12.97 22.62
N GLU A 59 -4.20 12.40 22.85
CA GLU A 59 -4.35 11.01 23.34
C GLU A 59 -3.83 9.98 22.32
N ALA A 60 -4.22 10.10 21.05
CA ALA A 60 -3.69 9.23 19.99
C ALA A 60 -2.15 9.33 19.86
N ALA A 61 -1.61 10.55 19.98
CA ALA A 61 -0.17 10.78 19.89
C ALA A 61 0.58 10.12 21.06
N ALA A 62 0.02 10.14 22.27
CA ALA A 62 0.60 9.45 23.42
C ALA A 62 0.67 7.93 23.20
N ILE A 63 -0.43 7.32 22.71
CA ILE A 63 -0.51 5.87 22.43
C ILE A 63 0.53 5.48 21.38
N PHE A 64 0.53 6.13 20.21
CA PHE A 64 1.45 5.76 19.13
C PHE A 64 2.91 6.09 19.44
N ARG A 65 3.19 7.12 20.26
CA ARG A 65 4.55 7.41 20.72
C ARG A 65 5.08 6.34 21.68
N ALA A 66 4.24 5.80 22.57
CA ALA A 66 4.64 4.70 23.44
C ALA A 66 4.99 3.44 22.62
N ILE A 67 4.19 3.11 21.61
CA ILE A 67 4.45 1.98 20.70
C ILE A 67 5.73 2.20 19.90
N ALA A 68 5.95 3.40 19.36
CA ALA A 68 7.12 3.70 18.54
C ALA A 68 8.44 3.72 19.34
N ASN A 69 8.38 3.93 20.65
CA ASN A 69 9.55 3.95 21.54
C ASN A 69 9.88 2.57 22.15
N ALA A 70 8.99 1.59 22.00
CA ALA A 70 9.22 0.21 22.46
C ALA A 70 10.21 -0.51 21.52
#